data_AF-A0A2V9ILZ5-F1
#
_entry.id   AF-A0A2V9ILZ5-F1
#
_cell.length_a   1.000
_cell.length_b   1.000
_cell.length_c   1.000
_cell.angle_alpha   90.00
_cell.angle_beta   90.00
_cell.angle_gamma   90.00
#
_symmetry.space_group_name_H-M   'P 1'
#
loop_
_entity.id
_entity.type
_entity.pdbx_description
1 polymer ?
#
loop_
_entity_poly.entity_id
_entity_poly.type
_entity_poly.pdbx_seq_one_letter_code
_entity_poly.pdbx_strand_id
1 'polypeptide(L)'
;MAAHKDDPLADVGTYHKQPHRKRQVFRQTAEGTEDHVRNFFESIKTRRQPIENVDFGCGTAVACHMANISYREKKPVFWDADKAELRVQA
;
A
#
# COMPACT_ATOMS: atom_id res chain seq x y z
N MET A 1 6.88 18.87 -4.13
CA MET A 1 5.67 18.15 -3.69
C MET A 1 5.07 17.50 -4.93
N ALA A 2 4.48 16.30 -4.83
CA ALA A 2 3.93 15.64 -6.01
C ALA A 2 2.73 16.45 -6.53
N ALA A 3 2.69 16.75 -7.82
CA ALA A 3 1.77 17.71 -8.46
C ALA A 3 0.26 17.46 -8.21
N HIS A 4 -0.12 16.26 -7.75
CA HIS A 4 -1.51 15.92 -7.41
C HIS A 4 -1.97 16.46 -6.05
N LYS A 5 -1.06 16.89 -5.17
CA LYS A 5 -1.41 17.38 -3.83
C LYS A 5 -2.04 18.77 -3.84
N ASP A 6 -1.79 19.56 -4.89
CA ASP A 6 -2.32 20.92 -5.06
C ASP A 6 -3.53 20.96 -6.02
N ASP A 7 -4.00 19.80 -6.49
CA ASP A 7 -5.17 19.70 -7.35
C ASP A 7 -6.45 19.75 -6.50
N PRO A 8 -7.27 20.81 -6.57
CA PRO A 8 -8.51 20.93 -5.81
C PRO A 8 -9.57 19.89 -6.23
N LEU A 9 -9.36 19.20 -7.35
CA LEU A 9 -10.16 18.06 -7.78
C LEU A 9 -9.60 16.73 -7.31
N ALA A 10 -8.42 16.65 -6.70
CA ALA A 10 -7.87 15.40 -6.17
C ALA A 10 -8.36 15.08 -4.74
N ASP A 11 -9.15 15.98 -4.13
CA ASP A 11 -9.66 15.82 -2.76
C ASP A 11 -10.87 14.86 -2.67
N VAL A 12 -11.01 14.20 -1.53
CA VAL A 12 -12.14 13.29 -1.24
C VAL A 12 -13.49 14.03 -1.32
N GLY A 13 -14.41 13.51 -2.13
CA GLY A 13 -15.74 14.11 -2.34
C GLY A 13 -15.84 15.02 -3.57
N THR A 14 -14.72 15.31 -4.25
CA THR A 14 -14.72 16.07 -5.52
C THR A 14 -14.83 15.18 -6.76
N TYR A 15 -15.00 13.87 -6.59
CA TYR A 15 -15.11 12.87 -7.66
C TYR A 15 -16.08 13.27 -8.79
N HIS A 16 -17.24 13.84 -8.46
CA HIS A 16 -18.25 14.25 -9.44
C HIS A 16 -17.80 15.40 -10.36
N LYS A 17 -16.76 16.14 -9.95
CA LYS A 17 -16.18 17.27 -10.70
C LYS A 17 -14.94 16.85 -11.50
N GLN A 18 -14.38 15.67 -11.22
CA GLN A 18 -13.21 15.15 -11.95
C GLN A 18 -13.63 14.68 -13.35
N PRO A 19 -12.78 14.84 -14.38
CA PRO A 19 -13.03 14.22 -15.68
C PRO A 19 -13.11 12.70 -15.52
N HIS A 20 -14.25 12.11 -15.87
CA HIS A 20 -14.45 10.67 -15.77
C HIS A 20 -13.46 9.95 -16.69
N ARG A 21 -12.45 9.33 -16.07
CA ARG A 21 -11.44 8.56 -16.77
C ARG A 21 -12.14 7.44 -17.55
N LYS A 22 -11.79 7.26 -18.84
CA LYS A 22 -12.30 6.14 -19.63
C LYS A 22 -12.05 4.85 -18.87
N ARG A 23 -13.06 3.99 -18.79
CA ARG A 23 -12.96 2.67 -18.13
C ARG A 23 -11.78 1.92 -18.73
N GLN A 24 -10.73 1.74 -17.94
CA GLN A 24 -9.61 0.87 -18.30
C GLN A 24 -9.92 -0.51 -17.74
N VAL A 25 -9.82 -1.52 -18.60
CA VAL A 25 -9.92 -2.92 -18.16
C VAL A 25 -8.49 -3.44 -18.07
N PHE A 26 -8.00 -3.61 -16.85
CA PHE A 26 -6.75 -4.28 -16.61
C PHE A 26 -7.03 -5.79 -16.58
N ARG A 27 -6.47 -6.51 -17.55
CA ARG A 27 -6.51 -7.98 -17.53
C ARG A 27 -5.32 -8.46 -16.72
N GLN A 28 -5.59 -9.09 -15.59
CA GLN A 28 -4.57 -9.82 -14.86
C GLN A 28 -4.20 -11.06 -15.68
N THR A 29 -2.99 -11.09 -16.22
CA THR A 29 -2.48 -12.19 -17.07
C THR A 29 -1.72 -13.23 -16.29
N ALA A 30 -1.28 -12.91 -15.08
CA ALA A 30 -0.63 -13.80 -14.14
C ALA A 30 -1.22 -13.59 -12.75
N GLU A 31 -1.56 -14.67 -12.07
CA GLU A 31 -2.20 -14.64 -10.75
C GLU A 31 -1.15 -14.60 -9.61
N GLY A 32 0.02 -15.22 -9.82
CA GLY A 32 1.19 -15.11 -8.94
C GLY A 32 1.25 -16.13 -7.80
N THR A 33 0.15 -16.85 -7.48
CA THR A 33 0.13 -17.86 -6.41
C THR A 33 1.10 -18.99 -6.68
N GLU A 34 1.23 -19.45 -7.92
CA GLU A 34 2.19 -20.50 -8.27
C GLU A 34 3.64 -20.09 -7.96
N ASP A 35 4.00 -18.84 -8.27
CA ASP A 35 5.35 -18.34 -8.00
C ASP A 35 5.58 -18.09 -6.51
N HIS A 36 4.55 -17.65 -5.77
CA HIS A 36 4.59 -17.48 -4.30
C HIS A 36 4.85 -18.81 -3.59
N VAL A 37 4.07 -19.85 -3.94
CA VAL A 37 4.20 -21.19 -3.38
C VAL A 37 5.54 -21.82 -3.77
N ARG A 38 6.01 -21.60 -5.00
CA ARG A 38 7.35 -22.04 -5.43
C ARG A 38 8.45 -21.41 -4.56
N ASN A 39 8.40 -20.10 -4.34
CA ASN A 39 9.35 -19.40 -3.49
C ASN A 39 9.34 -19.93 -2.05
N PHE A 40 8.15 -20.21 -1.51
CA PHE A 40 8.02 -20.78 -0.16
C PHE A 40 8.73 -22.15 -0.05
N PHE A 41 8.45 -23.09 -0.96
CA PHE A 41 9.11 -24.40 -0.92
C PHE A 41 10.61 -24.33 -1.17
N GLU A 42 11.09 -23.44 -2.05
CA GLU A 42 12.52 -23.20 -2.25
C GLU A 42 13.18 -22.64 -0.98
N SER A 43 12.51 -21.73 -0.29
CA SER A 43 13.00 -21.14 0.97
C SER A 43 13.16 -22.21 2.07
N ILE A 44 12.19 -23.12 2.19
CA ILE A 44 12.28 -24.27 3.11
C ILE A 44 13.47 -25.16 2.77
N LYS A 45 13.60 -25.57 1.49
CA LYS A 45 14.67 -26.47 1.03
C LYS A 45 16.06 -25.88 1.27
N THR A 46 16.21 -24.58 0.99
CA THR A 46 17.49 -23.88 1.07
C THR A 46 17.78 -23.28 2.45
N ARG A 47 16.79 -23.31 3.36
CA ARG A 47 16.81 -22.61 4.66
C ARG A 47 17.15 -21.12 4.53
N ARG A 48 16.59 -20.48 3.50
CA ARG A 48 16.67 -19.04 3.28
C ARG A 48 15.34 -18.39 3.62
N GLN A 49 15.36 -17.08 3.84
CA GLN A 49 14.13 -16.32 4.02
C GLN A 49 13.34 -16.25 2.71
N PRO A 50 11.99 -16.29 2.75
CA PRO A 50 11.16 -16.03 1.59
C PRO A 50 11.31 -14.57 1.14
N ILE A 51 10.88 -14.29 -0.10
CA ILE A 51 10.88 -12.92 -0.64
C ILE A 51 10.04 -12.00 0.26
N GLU A 52 8.85 -12.45 0.64
CA GLU A 52 7.96 -11.76 1.58
C GLU A 52 8.21 -12.27 3.01
N ASN A 53 9.33 -11.86 3.58
CA ASN A 53 9.68 -12.20 4.96
C ASN A 53 8.86 -11.37 5.99
N VAL A 54 9.13 -11.60 7.29
CA VAL A 54 8.39 -10.95 8.38
C VAL A 54 8.46 -9.43 8.32
N ASP A 55 9.61 -8.86 7.98
CA ASP A 55 9.79 -7.41 7.90
C ASP A 55 8.96 -6.81 6.76
N PHE A 56 8.92 -7.49 5.61
CA PHE A 56 8.07 -7.11 4.49
C PHE A 56 6.58 -7.14 4.87
N GLY A 57 6.16 -8.21 5.56
CA GLY A 57 4.79 -8.35 6.07
C GLY A 57 4.43 -7.24 7.08
N CYS A 58 5.35 -6.91 7.99
CA CYS A 58 5.18 -5.82 8.94
C CYS A 58 5.02 -4.47 8.23
N GLY A 59 5.90 -4.16 7.27
CA GLY A 59 5.80 -2.93 6.47
C GLY A 59 4.48 -2.82 5.69
N THR A 60 4.00 -3.93 5.16
CA THR A 60 2.69 -4.00 4.48
C THR A 60 1.55 -3.68 5.45
N ALA A 61 1.56 -4.29 6.65
CA ALA A 61 0.56 -4.02 7.69
C ALA A 61 0.59 -2.55 8.14
N VAL A 62 1.78 -1.97 8.34
CA VAL A 62 1.96 -0.54 8.67
C VAL A 62 1.30 0.34 7.62
N ALA A 63 1.56 0.11 6.32
CA ALA A 63 0.96 0.89 5.24
C ALA A 63 -0.58 0.81 5.24
N CYS A 64 -1.13 -0.39 5.45
CA CYS A 64 -2.59 -0.60 5.58
C CYS A 64 -3.18 0.18 6.77
N HIS A 65 -2.51 0.17 7.93
CA HIS A 65 -2.94 0.92 9.09
C HIS A 65 -2.85 2.43 8.87
N MET A 66 -1.79 2.93 8.26
CA MET A 66 -1.65 4.35 7.89
C MET A 66 -2.83 4.81 7.03
N ALA A 67 -3.18 4.06 6.00
CA ALA A 67 -4.29 4.39 5.10
C ALA A 67 -5.64 4.41 5.85
N ASN A 68 -5.91 3.38 6.66
CA ASN A 68 -7.15 3.27 7.42
C ASN A 68 -7.29 4.37 8.47
N ILE A 69 -6.22 4.72 9.19
CA ILE A 69 -6.23 5.80 10.19
C ILE A 69 -6.39 7.14 9.48
N SER A 70 -5.64 7.40 8.41
CA SER A 70 -5.77 8.65 7.66
C SER A 70 -7.19 8.87 7.13
N TYR A 71 -7.81 7.81 6.61
CA TYR A 71 -9.19 7.85 6.14
C TYR A 71 -10.19 8.22 7.24
N ARG A 72 -10.00 7.70 8.46
CA ARG A 72 -10.89 7.94 9.61
C ARG A 72 -10.68 9.32 10.23
N GLU A 73 -9.42 9.72 10.43
CA GLU A 73 -9.05 10.97 11.12
C GLU A 73 -9.06 12.19 10.19
N LYS A 74 -9.16 11.98 8.86
CA LYS A 74 -9.06 13.05 7.84
C LYS A 74 -7.77 13.85 7.95
N LYS A 75 -6.69 13.21 8.40
CA LYS A 75 -5.36 13.78 8.59
C LYS A 75 -4.29 12.89 7.96
N PRO A 76 -3.15 13.44 7.52
CA PRO A 76 -2.01 12.62 7.11
C PRO A 76 -1.45 11.80 8.29
N VAL A 77 -1.00 10.59 8.00
CA VAL A 77 -0.33 9.68 8.95
C VAL A 77 1.07 9.40 8.44
N PHE A 78 2.05 9.48 9.33
CA PHE A 78 3.46 9.23 9.08
C PHE A 78 3.94 8.02 9.87
N TRP A 79 4.93 7.31 9.33
CA TRP A 79 5.61 6.21 10.01
C TRP A 79 6.95 6.69 10.57
N ASP A 80 7.17 6.47 11.86
CA ASP A 80 8.48 6.60 12.50
C ASP A 80 9.13 5.21 12.53
N ALA A 81 10.08 4.96 11.63
CA ALA A 81 10.75 3.67 11.49
C ALA A 81 11.69 3.35 12.67
N ASP A 82 12.24 4.36 13.33
CA ASP A 82 13.17 4.16 14.45
C ASP A 82 12.43 3.69 15.69
N LYS A 83 11.19 4.16 15.88
CA LYS A 83 10.33 3.79 17.01
C LYS A 83 9.30 2.70 16.70
N ALA A 84 9.15 2.35 15.42
CA ALA A 84 8.09 1.50 14.92
C ALA A 84 6.67 2.02 15.32
N GLU A 85 6.43 3.32 15.14
CA GLU A 85 5.20 3.99 15.57
C GLU A 85 4.52 4.79 14.46
N LEU A 86 3.19 4.85 14.51
CA LEU A 86 2.37 5.72 13.65
C LEU A 86 2.17 7.09 14.30
N ARG A 87 2.29 8.15 13.51
CA ARG A 87 2.07 9.53 13.93
C ARG A 87 1.03 10.20 13.05
N VAL A 88 -0.09 10.60 13.64
CA VAL A 88 -1.07 11.46 12.97
C VAL A 88 -0.54 12.89 12.98
N GLN A 89 -0.60 13.58 11.85
CA GLN A 89 -0.24 14.99 11.78
C GLN A 89 -1.12 15.79 12.76
N ALA A 90 -0.50 16.65 13.57
CA ALA A 90 -1.21 17.50 14.52
C ALA A 90 -2.21 18.40 13.80
#